data_AF-A0A7X1HLT0-F1
#
_entry.id   AF-A0A7X1HLT0-F1
#
_cell.length_a   1.000
_cell.length_b   1.000
_cell.length_c   1.000
_cell.angle_alpha   90.00
_cell.angle_beta   90.00
_cell.angle_gamma   90.00
#
_symmetry.space_group_name_H-M   'P 1'
#
loop_
_entity.id
_entity.type
_entity.pdbx_description
1 polymer ?
#
loop_
_entity_poly.entity_id
_entity_poly.type
_entity_poly.pdbx_seq_one_letter_code
_entity_poly.pdbx_strand_id
1 'polypeptide(L)' 'MLTVKDWIIIQIIMMIPIVNIIMWIKWLVSDKTNQNLKNFLIASLVMIVIGMIIWFLSMTFLMTSSMQ' A
#
# COMPACT_ATOMS: atom_id res chain seq x y z
N MET A 1 -8.70 -7.33 -18.12
CA MET A 1 -9.24 -6.99 -16.79
C MET A 1 -8.85 -8.09 -15.81
N LEU A 2 -8.66 -7.80 -14.53
CA LEU A 2 -8.36 -8.83 -13.52
C LEU A 2 -9.66 -9.44 -13.01
N THR A 3 -9.69 -10.76 -12.90
CA THR A 3 -10.83 -11.50 -12.35
C THR A 3 -10.72 -11.63 -10.84
N VAL A 4 -11.79 -12.08 -10.17
CA VAL A 4 -11.78 -12.37 -8.72
C VAL A 4 -10.69 -13.39 -8.35
N LYS A 5 -10.48 -14.41 -9.19
CA LYS A 5 -9.42 -15.40 -8.99
C LYS A 5 -8.03 -14.76 -9.00
N ASP A 6 -7.79 -13.83 -9.91
CA ASP A 6 -6.50 -13.13 -10.00
C ASP A 6 -6.26 -12.27 -8.75
N TRP A 7 -7.30 -11.58 -8.27
CA TRP A 7 -7.23 -10.81 -7.03
C TRP A 7 -6.95 -11.67 -5.81
N ILE A 8 -7.56 -12.85 -5.69
CA ILE A 8 -7.26 -13.79 -4.61
C ILE A 8 -5.78 -14.19 -4.63
N ILE A 9 -5.22 -14.50 -5.80
CA ILE A 9 -3.81 -14.85 -5.93
C ILE A 9 -2.92 -13.66 -5.54
N ILE A 10 -3.25 -12.45 -6.00
CA ILE A 10 -2.52 -11.22 -5.64
C ILE A 10 -2.53 -11.03 -4.12
N GLN A 11 -3.67 -11.19 -3.46
CA GLN A 11 -3.78 -11.07 -1.99
C GLN A 11 -2.92 -12.11 -1.26
N ILE A 12 -2.94 -13.37 -1.70
CA ILE A 12 -2.08 -14.43 -1.12
C ILE A 12 -0.60 -14.07 -1.25
N ILE A 13 -0.18 -13.57 -2.41
CA ILE A 13 1.20 -13.12 -2.63
C ILE A 13 1.56 -11.96 -1.68
N MET A 14 0.63 -11.02 -1.48
CA MET A 14 0.84 -9.86 -0.60
C MET A 14 0.91 -10.24 0.90
N MET A 15 0.34 -11.38 1.31
CA MET A 15 0.46 -11.86 2.69
C MET A 15 1.88 -12.31 3.06
N ILE A 16 2.72 -12.64 2.07
CA ILE A 16 4.10 -13.05 2.29
C ILE A 16 5.00 -11.81 2.31
N PRO A 17 5.58 -11.39 3.45
CA PRO A 17 6.14 -10.04 3.60
C PRO A 17 7.26 -9.69 2.61
N ILE A 18 8.24 -10.58 2.43
CA ILE A 18 9.39 -10.34 1.53
C ILE A 18 8.93 -10.34 0.08
N VAL A 19 8.06 -11.29 -0.29
CA VAL A 19 7.54 -11.42 -1.65
C VAL A 19 6.66 -10.22 -1.99
N ASN A 20 5.86 -9.73 -1.04
CA ASN A 20 5.01 -8.56 -1.21
C ASN A 20 5.81 -7.35 -1.70
N ILE A 21 6.92 -7.01 -1.03
CA ILE A 21 7.77 -5.86 -1.40
C ILE A 21 8.34 -6.04 -2.82
N ILE A 22 8.90 -7.21 -3.12
CA ILE A 22 9.49 -7.49 -4.44
C ILE A 22 8.43 -7.41 -5.54
N MET A 23 7.24 -7.96 -5.28
CA MET A 23 6.15 -8.00 -6.24
C MET A 23 5.54 -6.61 -6.46
N TRP A 24 5.44 -5.76 -5.43
CA TRP A 24 5.03 -4.36 -5.58
C TRP A 24 5.96 -3.61 -6.53
N ILE A 25 7.28 -3.72 -6.34
CA ILE A 25 8.27 -3.08 -7.21
C ILE A 25 8.14 -3.63 -8.64
N LYS A 26 8.11 -4.96 -8.79
CA LYS A 26 7.98 -5.61 -10.10
C LYS A 26 6.73 -5.16 -10.85
N TRP A 27 5.59 -5.11 -10.16
CA TRP A 27 4.31 -4.71 -10.76
C TRP A 27 4.25 -3.22 -11.11
N LEU A 28 4.85 -2.36 -10.29
CA LEU A 28 4.90 -0.92 -10.58
C LEU A 28 5.82 -0.57 -11.75
N VAL A 29 6.98 -1.23 -11.85
CA VAL A 29 8.00 -0.92 -12.87
C VAL A 29 7.70 -1.57 -14.22
N SER A 30 7.05 -2.74 -14.23
CA SER A 30 6.77 -3.47 -15.48
C SER A 30 5.67 -2.81 -16.32
N ASP A 31 5.93 -2.62 -17.62
CA ASP A 31 4.94 -2.16 -18.61
C ASP A 31 3.89 -3.21 -18.95
N LYS A 32 4.16 -4.49 -18.65
CA LYS A 32 3.24 -5.61 -18.88
C LYS A 32 2.23 -5.81 -17.76
N THR A 33 2.33 -5.05 -16.67
CA THR A 33 1.43 -5.18 -15.52
C THR A 33 0.04 -4.66 -15.89
N ASN A 34 -1.01 -5.34 -15.42
CA ASN A 34 -2.37 -4.87 -15.62
C ASN A 34 -2.57 -3.46 -15.02
N GLN A 35 -3.15 -2.55 -15.80
CA GLN A 35 -3.36 -1.17 -15.39
C GLN A 35 -4.18 -1.04 -14.09
N ASN A 36 -5.18 -1.89 -13.86
CA ASN A 36 -5.97 -1.84 -12.62
C ASN A 36 -5.12 -2.19 -11.39
N LEU A 37 -4.26 -3.20 -11.49
CA LEU A 37 -3.34 -3.54 -10.40
C LEU A 37 -2.33 -2.41 -10.17
N LYS A 38 -1.76 -1.85 -11.24
CA LYS A 38 -0.80 -0.74 -11.13
C LYS A 38 -1.44 0.47 -10.44
N ASN A 39 -2.66 0.84 -10.83
CA ASN A 39 -3.42 1.92 -10.20
C ASN A 39 -3.74 1.61 -8.72
N PHE A 40 -4.12 0.37 -8.40
CA PHE A 40 -4.35 -0.05 -7.01
C PHE A 40 -3.08 0.09 -6.15
N LEU A 41 -1.91 -0.33 -6.65
CA LEU A 41 -0.64 -0.20 -5.94
C LEU A 41 -0.25 1.27 -5.72
N ILE A 42 -0.42 2.12 -6.75
CA ILE A 42 -0.17 3.57 -6.64
C ILE A 42 -1.12 4.19 -5.61
N ALA A 43 -2.42 3.88 -5.67
CA ALA A 43 -3.39 4.36 -4.69
C ALA A 43 -3.07 3.90 -3.27
N SER A 44 -2.61 2.65 -3.11
CA SER A 44 -2.17 2.12 -1.82
C SER A 44 -0.97 2.87 -1.26
N LEU A 45 0.03 3.20 -2.10
CA LEU A 45 1.16 4.04 -1.71
C LEU A 45 0.73 5.44 -1.25
N VAL A 46 -0.20 6.06 -1.98
CA VAL A 46 -0.76 7.36 -1.60
C VAL A 46 -1.48 7.27 -0.25
N MET A 47 -2.27 6.22 -0.03
CA MET A 47 -2.94 5.99 1.26
C MET A 47 -1.96 5.78 2.42
N ILE A 48 -0.84 5.09 2.18
CA ILE A 48 0.23 4.93 3.18
C ILE A 48 0.82 6.30 3.55
N VAL A 49 1.11 7.15 2.57
CA VAL A 49 1.65 8.50 2.82
C VAL A 49 0.66 9.36 3.60
N ILE A 50 -0.61 9.36 3.22
CA ILE A 50 -1.67 10.09 3.95
C ILE A 50 -1.78 9.55 5.39
N GLY A 51 -1.80 8.23 5.55
CA GLY A 51 -1.86 7.59 6.87
C GLY A 51 -0.68 7.96 7.76
N MET A 52 0.54 8.00 7.22
CA MET A 52 1.72 8.45 7.95
C MET A 52 1.58 9.91 8.42
N ILE A 53 1.13 10.82 7.54
CA ILE A 53 0.92 12.24 7.90
C ILE A 53 -0.08 12.35 9.06
N ILE A 54 -1.24 11.69 8.96
CA ILE A 54 -2.27 11.69 10.01
C ILE A 54 -1.72 11.11 11.32
N TRP A 55 -0.93 10.02 11.23
CA TRP A 55 -0.33 9.40 12.41
C TRP A 55 0.67 10.34 13.10
N PHE A 56 1.55 11.01 12.36
CA PHE A 56 2.47 11.99 12.94
C PHE A 56 1.75 13.18 13.58
N LEU A 57 0.72 13.72 12.92
CA LEU A 57 -0.07 14.83 13.45
C LEU A 57 -0.83 14.43 14.72
N SER A 58 -1.43 13.23 14.75
CA SER A 58 -2.14 12.75 15.92
C SER A 58 -1.19 12.46 17.09
N MET A 59 -0.02 11.86 16.85
CA MET A 59 0.97 11.60 17.90
C MET A 59 1.54 12.88 18.50
N THR A 60 1.88 13.87 17.67
CA THR A 60 2.37 15.17 18.16
C THR A 60 1.32 15.89 18.98
N PHE A 61 0.06 15.92 18.51
CA PHE A 61 -1.05 16.48 19.26
C PHE A 61 -1.24 15.80 20.63
N LEU A 62 -1.28 14.46 20.66
CA LEU A 62 -1.41 13.69 21.90
C LEU A 62 -0.29 14.00 22.89
N MET A 63 0.97 14.04 22.44
CA MET A 63 2.10 14.39 23.30
C MET A 63 1.96 15.79 23.90
N THR A 64 1.58 16.79 23.10
CA THR A 64 1.38 18.15 23.63
C THR A 64 0.23 18.25 24.64
N SER A 65 -0.85 17.49 24.44
CA SER A 65 -1.97 17.45 25.39
C SER A 65 -1.63 16.75 26.71
N SER A 66 -0.66 15.84 26.72
CA SER A 66 -0.20 15.16 27.94
C SER A 66 0.75 15.99 28.80
N MET A 67 1.23 17.12 28.28
CA MET A 67 2.17 18.04 28.96
C MET A 67 1.48 19.25 29.60
N GLN A 68 0.17 19.44 29.38
CA GLN A 68 -0.66 20.48 30.01
C GLN A 68 -1.35 19.91 31.25
#